data_AF-A0A0C9UJP2-F1
#
_entry.id   AF-A0A0C9UJP2-F1
#
_cell.length_a   1.000
_cell.length_b   1.000
_cell.length_c   1.000
_cell.angle_alpha   90.00
_cell.angle_beta   90.00
_cell.angle_gamma   90.00
#
_symmetry.space_group_name_H-M   'P 1'
#
loop_
_entity.id
_entity.type
_entity.pdbx_description
1 polymer ?
#
loop_
_entity_poly.entity_id
_entity_poly.type
_entity_poly.pdbx_seq_one_letter_code
_entity_poly.pdbx_strand_id
1 'polypeptide(L)'
;MLSKAMLALSRTVVSRVALRPIVLAPIHRVPAVSGLLTRRAFSTTPSILAPAAAAKKAPARKTAAKPKPKAKAAVKKAPAKRKTAAKTKTRAQSVRKAAPKKKAPSTNTRVPLSLRPPKKPAGPYFIFVSRTRPASTSTMAEHIQANKDSAAIWKKLTDSEKQPFKDEYKILFADYVARREKWFKDPKNAPIFRTLNKDRKKRGKKIIHRPDGVVPKRPLTGYFRFLQQLRDQGVFSPENAPAGTNIATWTGREGGARWKTLPESEKAKFNAQYYAEKNARARA
;
A
#
# COMPACT_ATOMS: atom_id res chain seq x y z
N MET A 1 25.03 9.04 -53.91
CA MET A 1 26.35 8.39 -53.82
C MET A 1 27.39 9.48 -53.98
N LEU A 2 28.18 9.77 -52.96
CA LEU A 2 29.39 10.60 -53.10
C LEU A 2 30.39 10.20 -51.99
N SER A 3 31.43 9.54 -52.48
CA SER A 3 32.77 9.24 -51.97
C SER A 3 33.11 9.33 -50.48
N LYS A 4 33.53 8.17 -49.97
CA LYS A 4 34.52 8.02 -48.90
C LYS A 4 35.92 8.43 -49.39
N ALA A 5 36.78 8.71 -48.41
CA ALA A 5 38.25 8.77 -48.46
C ALA A 5 38.86 10.16 -48.65
N MET A 6 39.23 10.77 -47.53
CA MET A 6 40.56 11.38 -47.34
C MET A 6 40.93 11.21 -45.86
N LEU A 7 41.96 10.41 -45.64
CA LEU A 7 42.47 9.97 -44.35
C LEU A 7 43.56 10.96 -43.89
N ALA A 8 43.51 11.32 -42.60
CA ALA A 8 44.64 11.67 -41.72
C ALA A 8 45.50 12.92 -42.04
N LEU A 9 45.54 13.88 -41.10
CA LEU A 9 46.76 14.44 -40.49
C LEU A 9 46.43 15.54 -39.44
N SER A 10 47.31 15.67 -38.43
CA SER A 10 47.31 16.56 -37.24
C SER A 10 46.54 16.02 -36.00
N ARG A 11 47.16 15.26 -35.08
CA ARG A 11 48.15 15.60 -34.03
C ARG A 11 47.73 16.73 -33.08
N THR A 12 47.22 16.30 -31.92
CA THR A 12 47.54 16.78 -30.54
C THR A 12 47.50 18.28 -30.23
N VAL A 13 46.51 18.69 -29.44
CA VAL A 13 46.66 19.78 -28.45
C VAL A 13 46.10 19.31 -27.12
N VAL A 14 47.01 18.92 -26.22
CA VAL A 14 46.75 18.71 -24.79
C VAL A 14 46.84 20.08 -24.13
N SER A 15 45.69 20.65 -23.75
CA SER A 15 45.67 21.90 -22.98
C SER A 15 45.95 21.58 -21.51
N ARG A 16 47.12 22.01 -21.03
CA ARG A 16 47.55 21.93 -19.63
C ARG A 16 46.79 22.99 -18.82
N VAL A 17 45.85 22.56 -17.99
CA VAL A 17 45.23 23.43 -16.97
C VAL A 17 46.15 23.49 -15.76
N ALA A 18 46.69 24.68 -15.49
CA ALA A 18 47.60 24.96 -14.40
C ALA A 18 46.89 24.83 -13.03
N LEU A 19 47.42 23.94 -12.18
CA LEU A 19 47.07 23.83 -10.77
C LEU A 19 47.75 24.99 -10.01
N ARG A 20 46.95 25.88 -9.41
CA ARG A 20 47.44 26.89 -8.45
C ARG A 20 47.59 26.23 -7.06
N PRO A 21 48.70 26.45 -6.34
CA PRO A 21 48.85 25.98 -4.96
C PRO A 21 48.04 26.88 -4.01
N ILE A 22 47.12 26.28 -3.25
CA ILE A 22 46.43 26.95 -2.15
C ILE A 22 47.35 26.91 -0.93
N VAL A 23 47.77 28.11 -0.51
CA VAL A 23 48.59 28.36 0.68
C VAL A 23 47.79 28.02 1.94
N LEU A 24 48.37 27.17 2.79
CA LEU A 24 47.83 26.75 4.08
C LEU A 24 48.09 27.86 5.11
N ALA A 25 47.04 28.49 5.66
CA ALA A 25 47.16 29.42 6.77
C ALA A 25 46.90 28.71 8.12
N PRO A 26 47.67 29.00 9.20
CA PRO A 26 47.52 28.35 10.50
C PRO A 26 46.42 29.02 11.33
N ILE A 27 45.29 28.35 11.51
CA ILE A 27 44.23 28.81 12.44
C ILE A 27 44.56 28.33 13.84
N HIS A 28 44.56 29.29 14.77
CA HIS A 28 44.97 29.17 16.15
C HIS A 28 43.98 28.31 16.97
N ARG A 29 44.52 27.54 17.92
CA ARG A 29 43.77 26.81 18.95
C ARG A 29 42.92 27.77 19.80
N VAL A 30 41.63 27.47 19.93
CA VAL A 30 40.75 28.05 20.96
C VAL A 30 40.39 26.93 21.95
N PRO A 31 40.48 27.16 23.28
CA PRO A 31 40.25 26.13 24.28
C PRO A 31 38.77 25.78 24.46
N ALA A 32 38.56 24.54 24.91
CA ALA A 32 37.31 23.90 25.20
C ALA A 32 36.50 24.62 26.30
N VAL A 33 35.21 24.81 26.05
CA VAL A 33 34.23 25.12 27.10
C VAL A 33 33.31 23.91 27.23
N SER A 34 33.50 23.18 28.33
CA SER A 34 32.64 22.11 28.81
C SER A 34 31.25 22.66 29.16
N GLY A 35 30.25 22.32 28.36
CA GLY A 35 28.83 22.59 28.62
C GLY A 35 28.11 21.31 29.08
N LEU A 36 27.38 21.44 30.18
CA LEU A 36 26.83 20.38 31.03
C LEU A 36 25.96 19.32 30.32
N LEU A 37 26.27 18.05 30.57
CA LEU A 37 25.38 16.90 30.32
C LEU A 37 24.20 16.94 31.30
N THR A 38 23.04 17.40 30.83
CA THR A 38 21.78 17.22 31.56
C THR A 38 21.35 15.74 31.43
N ARG A 39 21.63 14.94 32.46
CA ARG A 39 21.16 13.56 32.57
C ARG A 39 19.63 13.55 32.69
N ARG A 40 18.92 13.10 31.66
CA ARG A 40 17.51 12.70 31.80
C ARG A 40 17.43 11.39 32.58
N ALA A 41 17.06 11.48 33.85
CA ALA A 41 16.67 10.33 34.64
C ALA A 41 15.33 9.78 34.12
N PHE A 42 15.35 8.56 33.57
CA PHE A 42 14.12 7.80 33.35
C PHE A 42 13.74 7.18 34.70
N SER A 43 12.68 7.70 35.33
CA SER A 43 12.04 7.07 36.49
C SER A 43 11.31 5.82 36.00
N THR A 44 11.92 4.65 36.19
CA THR A 44 11.29 3.35 36.05
C THR A 44 10.63 3.00 37.38
N THR A 45 9.31 3.10 37.48
CA THR A 45 8.55 2.49 38.58
C THR A 45 8.51 0.97 38.39
N PRO A 46 9.06 0.16 39.30
CA PRO A 46 8.83 -1.29 39.30
C PRO A 46 7.43 -1.57 39.86
N SER A 47 6.60 -2.25 39.08
CA SER A 47 5.36 -2.85 39.60
C SER A 47 5.73 -4.00 40.53
N ILE A 48 5.41 -3.86 41.81
CA ILE A 48 5.64 -4.86 42.84
C ILE A 48 4.61 -5.97 42.63
N LEU A 49 5.08 -7.15 42.25
CA LEU A 49 4.37 -8.43 42.35
C LEU A 49 5.13 -9.29 43.37
N ALA A 50 4.48 -9.62 44.49
CA ALA A 50 4.73 -10.82 45.32
C ALA A 50 3.68 -10.91 46.46
N PRO A 51 3.53 -12.04 47.17
CA PRO A 51 3.11 -13.37 46.68
C PRO A 51 2.14 -14.08 47.68
N ALA A 52 1.55 -15.22 47.31
CA ALA A 52 1.32 -16.35 48.23
C ALA A 52 0.81 -17.59 47.48
N ALA A 53 1.68 -18.58 47.30
CA ALA A 53 1.32 -19.95 47.01
C ALA A 53 1.57 -20.78 48.27
N ALA A 54 0.58 -21.57 48.70
CA ALA A 54 0.75 -22.71 49.59
C ALA A 54 0.33 -23.99 48.86
N ALA A 55 1.16 -25.01 49.03
CA ALA A 55 1.27 -26.22 48.22
C ALA A 55 0.23 -27.32 48.51
N LYS A 56 0.03 -28.25 47.55
CA LYS A 56 0.35 -29.70 47.66
C LYS A 56 -0.02 -30.50 46.39
N LYS A 57 0.58 -31.70 46.29
CA LYS A 57 1.02 -32.47 45.10
C LYS A 57 -0.04 -33.40 44.43
N ALA A 58 0.14 -33.60 43.10
CA ALA A 58 0.03 -34.80 42.19
C ALA A 58 -0.74 -36.09 42.63
N PRO A 59 -1.26 -36.99 41.72
CA PRO A 59 -0.59 -37.42 40.45
C PRO A 59 -1.44 -37.92 39.22
N ALA A 60 -0.77 -37.86 38.05
CA ALA A 60 -0.61 -38.85 36.95
C ALA A 60 -1.78 -39.50 36.12
N ARG A 61 -1.56 -39.48 34.78
CA ARG A 61 -1.77 -40.56 33.74
C ARG A 61 -3.24 -40.79 33.27
N LYS A 62 -3.66 -41.01 32.00
CA LYS A 62 -3.08 -41.26 30.66
C LYS A 62 -4.19 -41.21 29.55
N THR A 63 -3.83 -40.73 28.36
CA THR A 63 -4.17 -41.19 26.97
C THR A 63 -5.53 -41.81 26.54
N ALA A 64 -6.08 -41.20 25.46
CA ALA A 64 -6.50 -41.78 24.15
C ALA A 64 -7.94 -42.30 23.85
N ALA A 65 -8.47 -41.76 22.73
CA ALA A 65 -9.22 -42.38 21.62
C ALA A 65 -10.72 -42.84 21.72
N LYS A 66 -11.45 -42.51 20.63
CA LYS A 66 -12.83 -42.85 20.14
C LYS A 66 -13.22 -44.35 20.19
N PRO A 67 -14.50 -44.81 20.03
CA PRO A 67 -15.48 -44.44 18.96
C PRO A 67 -17.02 -44.56 19.26
N LYS A 68 -17.87 -44.29 18.24
CA LYS A 68 -19.36 -44.39 18.16
C LYS A 68 -19.91 -45.84 18.12
N PRO A 69 -21.23 -46.06 18.36
CA PRO A 69 -22.07 -46.73 17.35
C PRO A 69 -23.51 -46.16 17.18
N LYS A 70 -24.33 -46.85 16.35
CA LYS A 70 -25.52 -46.45 15.58
C LYS A 70 -26.91 -46.85 16.18
N ALA A 71 -27.93 -46.03 15.88
CA ALA A 71 -29.30 -46.28 15.34
C ALA A 71 -30.40 -47.18 15.99
N LYS A 72 -31.67 -46.70 15.76
CA LYS A 72 -33.05 -47.31 15.80
C LYS A 72 -33.80 -47.22 17.15
N ALA A 73 -35.11 -46.96 17.30
CA ALA A 73 -36.32 -46.92 16.44
C ALA A 73 -37.39 -45.96 17.08
N ALA A 74 -38.10 -45.08 16.34
CA ALA A 74 -39.45 -45.18 15.74
C ALA A 74 -40.69 -45.13 16.69
N VAL A 75 -41.47 -44.02 16.71
CA VAL A 75 -42.96 -44.01 16.88
C VAL A 75 -43.64 -42.78 16.20
N LYS A 76 -44.42 -43.07 15.15
CA LYS A 76 -45.73 -42.56 14.63
C LYS A 76 -46.32 -41.20 15.07
N LYS A 77 -46.72 -40.36 14.09
CA LYS A 77 -48.15 -40.17 13.67
C LYS A 77 -48.30 -39.29 12.41
N ALA A 78 -49.25 -39.70 11.56
CA ALA A 78 -49.53 -39.19 10.22
C ALA A 78 -50.42 -37.91 10.20
N PRO A 79 -50.42 -37.14 9.09
CA PRO A 79 -51.18 -35.91 8.92
C PRO A 79 -52.49 -36.14 8.13
N ALA A 80 -53.55 -35.37 8.41
CA ALA A 80 -54.72 -35.34 7.52
C ALA A 80 -55.48 -34.00 7.53
N LYS A 81 -55.89 -33.63 6.31
CA LYS A 81 -56.86 -32.61 5.83
C LYS A 81 -56.31 -31.22 5.47
N ARG A 82 -56.60 -30.60 4.32
CA ARG A 82 -56.76 -30.95 2.88
C ARG A 82 -57.42 -29.73 2.18
N LYS A 83 -56.71 -29.17 1.17
CA LYS A 83 -57.19 -28.40 -0.03
C LYS A 83 -57.80 -26.99 0.23
N THR A 84 -57.58 -25.97 -0.60
CA THR A 84 -57.73 -25.81 -2.08
C THR A 84 -56.90 -24.57 -2.54
N ALA A 85 -56.59 -24.25 -3.80
CA ALA A 85 -56.43 -24.91 -5.08
C ALA A 85 -55.74 -23.91 -6.06
N ALA A 86 -55.16 -24.45 -7.13
CA ALA A 86 -55.06 -23.88 -8.49
C ALA A 86 -53.71 -23.32 -9.01
N LYS A 87 -53.13 -24.18 -9.88
CA LYS A 87 -52.62 -23.95 -11.25
C LYS A 87 -51.21 -23.36 -11.50
N THR A 88 -50.27 -24.31 -11.63
CA THR A 88 -49.42 -24.60 -12.81
C THR A 88 -48.72 -23.45 -13.55
N LYS A 89 -47.38 -23.44 -13.51
CA LYS A 89 -46.50 -23.45 -14.71
C LYS A 89 -45.15 -24.09 -14.35
N THR A 90 -45.02 -25.38 -14.64
CA THR A 90 -43.74 -26.10 -14.73
C THR A 90 -42.93 -25.52 -15.89
N ARG A 91 -41.88 -24.75 -15.59
CA ARG A 91 -40.79 -24.48 -16.54
C ARG A 91 -39.63 -25.37 -16.16
N ALA A 92 -39.43 -26.41 -16.96
CA ALA A 92 -38.33 -27.35 -16.90
C ALA A 92 -36.99 -26.61 -16.72
N GLN A 93 -36.28 -26.93 -15.64
CA GLN A 93 -34.87 -26.60 -15.49
C GLN A 93 -34.09 -27.48 -16.47
N SER A 94 -33.84 -26.95 -17.66
CA SER A 94 -32.87 -27.55 -18.56
C SER A 94 -31.47 -27.33 -17.99
N VAL A 95 -30.95 -28.37 -17.35
CA VAL A 95 -29.53 -28.48 -16.99
C VAL A 95 -28.76 -28.62 -18.30
N ARG A 96 -28.45 -27.49 -18.94
CA ARG A 96 -27.41 -27.45 -19.97
C ARG A 96 -26.08 -27.71 -19.27
N LYS A 97 -25.58 -28.94 -19.42
CA LYS A 97 -24.19 -29.32 -19.13
C LYS A 97 -23.28 -28.31 -19.83
N ALA A 98 -22.66 -27.44 -19.06
CA ALA A 98 -21.61 -26.56 -19.55
C ALA A 98 -20.40 -27.44 -19.89
N ALA A 99 -20.15 -27.64 -21.18
CA ALA A 99 -18.92 -28.24 -21.65
C ALA A 99 -17.73 -27.45 -21.06
N PRO A 100 -16.69 -28.13 -20.52
CA PRO A 100 -15.52 -27.46 -19.99
C PRO A 100 -14.81 -26.75 -21.15
N LYS A 101 -14.95 -25.43 -21.23
CA LYS A 101 -14.14 -24.62 -22.14
C LYS A 101 -12.68 -24.85 -21.76
N LYS A 102 -11.94 -25.56 -22.62
CA LYS A 102 -10.49 -25.65 -22.56
C LYS A 102 -9.95 -24.22 -22.44
N LYS A 103 -9.32 -23.92 -21.30
CA LYS A 103 -8.63 -22.63 -21.12
C LYS A 103 -7.53 -22.60 -22.17
N ALA A 104 -7.63 -21.68 -23.12
CA ALA A 104 -6.53 -21.37 -24.03
C ALA A 104 -5.25 -21.13 -23.21
N PRO A 105 -4.07 -21.51 -23.71
CA PRO A 105 -2.81 -21.28 -23.02
C PRO A 105 -2.71 -19.79 -22.70
N SER A 106 -2.58 -19.45 -21.41
CA SER A 106 -2.54 -18.05 -21.00
C SER A 106 -1.23 -17.44 -21.50
N THR A 107 -1.25 -16.83 -22.67
CA THR A 107 -0.26 -15.84 -23.05
C THR A 107 -0.21 -14.84 -21.90
N ASN A 108 0.94 -14.72 -21.25
CA ASN A 108 1.11 -13.98 -20.01
C ASN A 108 0.73 -12.52 -20.28
N THR A 109 -0.53 -12.16 -20.06
CA THR A 109 -1.14 -10.84 -20.33
C THR A 109 -0.67 -9.82 -19.29
N ARG A 110 0.60 -9.92 -18.90
CA ARG A 110 1.20 -9.17 -17.83
C ARG A 110 1.69 -7.87 -18.42
N VAL A 111 1.19 -6.77 -17.87
CA VAL A 111 1.68 -5.42 -18.19
C VAL A 111 3.22 -5.41 -18.17
N PRO A 112 3.89 -5.02 -19.26
CA PRO A 112 5.35 -5.00 -19.35
C PRO A 112 5.95 -4.05 -18.32
N LEU A 113 7.19 -4.31 -17.90
CA LEU A 113 7.80 -3.60 -16.78
C LEU A 113 7.96 -2.10 -17.03
N SER A 114 8.18 -1.70 -18.29
CA SER A 114 8.30 -0.31 -18.75
C SER A 114 7.03 0.51 -18.59
N LEU A 115 5.86 -0.12 -18.70
CA LEU A 115 4.55 0.55 -18.59
C LEU A 115 4.03 0.61 -17.15
N ARG A 116 4.73 -0.01 -16.19
CA ARG A 116 4.29 -0.01 -14.79
C ARG A 116 4.63 1.32 -14.11
N PRO A 117 3.93 1.64 -12.99
CA PRO A 117 4.31 2.77 -12.16
C PRO A 117 5.80 2.69 -11.80
N PRO A 118 6.53 3.82 -11.80
CA PRO A 118 7.92 3.86 -11.36
C PRO A 118 8.11 3.15 -10.02
N LYS A 119 9.23 2.43 -9.89
CA LYS A 119 9.63 1.79 -8.64
C LYS A 119 10.41 2.77 -7.78
N LYS A 120 10.28 2.64 -6.46
CA LYS A 120 11.10 3.41 -5.51
C LYS A 120 12.59 3.13 -5.76
N PRO A 121 13.46 4.15 -5.63
CA PRO A 121 14.90 3.94 -5.75
C PRO A 121 15.41 3.06 -4.60
N ALA A 122 16.56 2.44 -4.82
CA ALA A 122 17.25 1.66 -3.81
C ALA A 122 17.65 2.57 -2.64
N GLY A 123 17.52 2.09 -1.39
CA GLY A 123 17.95 2.88 -0.22
C GLY A 123 19.47 3.06 -0.16
N PRO A 124 19.99 3.97 0.69
CA PRO A 124 21.42 4.31 0.75
C PRO A 124 22.36 3.10 0.86
N TYR A 125 22.02 2.13 1.70
CA TYR A 125 22.77 0.87 1.82
C TYR A 125 22.83 0.08 0.50
N PHE A 126 21.72 -0.02 -0.22
CA PHE A 126 21.68 -0.76 -1.48
C PHE A 126 22.40 -0.03 -2.62
N ILE A 127 22.46 1.31 -2.57
CA ILE A 127 23.32 2.10 -3.45
C ILE A 127 24.78 1.76 -3.18
N PHE A 128 25.19 1.73 -1.91
CA PHE A 128 26.51 1.28 -1.49
C PHE A 128 26.82 -0.15 -1.99
N VAL A 129 25.96 -1.12 -1.71
CA VAL A 129 26.15 -2.52 -2.15
C VAL A 129 26.27 -2.62 -3.67
N SER A 130 25.49 -1.84 -4.42
CA SER A 130 25.56 -1.86 -5.89
C SER A 130 26.90 -1.37 -6.45
N ARG A 131 27.64 -0.58 -5.66
CA ARG A 131 28.95 -0.02 -6.04
C ARG A 131 30.12 -0.85 -5.51
N THR A 132 29.95 -1.53 -4.39
CA THR A 132 31.01 -2.35 -3.76
C THR A 132 30.97 -3.81 -4.15
N ARG A 133 29.80 -4.33 -4.55
CA ARG A 133 29.69 -5.74 -4.95
C ARG A 133 30.39 -5.94 -6.30
N PRO A 134 31.21 -7.00 -6.46
CA PRO A 134 31.74 -7.37 -7.77
C PRO A 134 30.60 -7.63 -8.76
N ALA A 135 30.80 -7.20 -10.01
CA ALA A 135 29.79 -7.23 -11.07
C ALA A 135 29.34 -8.65 -11.45
N SER A 136 30.13 -9.67 -11.12
CA SER A 136 29.86 -11.07 -11.39
C SER A 136 30.28 -11.91 -10.18
N THR A 137 29.29 -12.46 -9.47
CA THR A 137 29.48 -13.63 -8.61
C THR A 137 28.69 -14.73 -9.28
N SER A 138 29.37 -15.80 -9.68
CA SER A 138 28.79 -16.81 -10.57
C SER A 138 27.83 -17.74 -9.82
N THR A 139 27.94 -17.81 -8.48
CA THR A 139 27.13 -18.70 -7.65
C THR A 139 26.24 -17.96 -6.65
N MET A 140 25.09 -18.56 -6.31
CA MET A 140 24.17 -18.02 -5.30
C MET A 140 24.83 -17.91 -3.91
N ALA A 141 25.75 -18.83 -3.58
CA ALA A 141 26.46 -18.81 -2.31
C ALA A 141 27.39 -17.59 -2.19
N GLU A 142 28.16 -17.27 -3.24
CA GLU A 142 28.98 -16.07 -3.30
C GLU A 142 28.13 -14.79 -3.19
N HIS A 143 26.97 -14.74 -3.85
CA HIS A 143 26.04 -13.62 -3.70
C HIS A 143 25.59 -13.42 -2.25
N ILE A 144 25.29 -14.50 -1.53
CA ILE A 144 24.88 -14.44 -0.12
C ILE A 144 26.05 -13.92 0.73
N GLN A 145 27.26 -14.42 0.49
CA GLN A 145 28.44 -14.01 1.26
C GLN A 145 28.80 -12.53 1.00
N ALA A 146 28.85 -12.10 -0.26
CA ALA A 146 29.13 -10.72 -0.62
C ALA A 146 28.12 -9.72 -0.01
N ASN A 147 26.85 -10.11 0.14
CA ASN A 147 25.84 -9.29 0.83
C ASN A 147 26.09 -9.23 2.35
N LYS A 148 26.56 -10.33 2.98
CA LYS A 148 26.95 -10.33 4.40
C LYS A 148 28.17 -9.44 4.63
N ASP A 149 29.16 -9.53 3.77
CA ASP A 149 30.40 -8.75 3.86
C ASP A 149 30.11 -7.26 3.66
N SER A 150 29.29 -6.91 2.66
CA SER A 150 28.85 -5.52 2.44
C SER A 150 28.05 -4.97 3.63
N ALA A 151 27.22 -5.80 4.29
CA ALA A 151 26.51 -5.40 5.50
C ALA A 151 27.47 -5.16 6.67
N ALA A 152 28.51 -5.98 6.83
CA ALA A 152 29.55 -5.80 7.84
C ALA A 152 30.35 -4.51 7.61
N ILE A 153 30.72 -4.22 6.36
CA ILE A 153 31.42 -2.99 5.99
C ILE A 153 30.53 -1.78 6.27
N TRP A 154 29.28 -1.79 5.81
CA TRP A 154 28.33 -0.67 6.04
C TRP A 154 28.12 -0.36 7.53
N LYS A 155 28.12 -1.37 8.39
CA LYS A 155 28.02 -1.17 9.84
C LYS A 155 29.26 -0.46 10.42
N LYS A 156 30.45 -0.74 9.89
CA LYS A 156 31.72 -0.14 10.31
C LYS A 156 31.92 1.30 9.80
N LEU A 157 31.28 1.66 8.68
CA LEU A 157 31.36 3.02 8.13
C LEU A 157 30.80 4.06 9.12
N THR A 158 31.49 5.18 9.23
CA THR A 158 31.07 6.38 9.96
C THR A 158 29.88 7.05 9.27
N ASP A 159 29.17 7.93 9.99
CA ASP A 159 28.06 8.68 9.39
C ASP A 159 28.50 9.60 8.25
N SER A 160 29.72 10.14 8.31
CA SER A 160 30.32 10.94 7.24
C SER A 160 30.54 10.14 5.96
N GLU A 161 31.00 8.90 6.07
CA GLU A 161 31.19 8.01 4.91
C GLU A 161 29.85 7.51 4.33
N LYS A 162 28.81 7.41 5.16
CA LYS A 162 27.44 7.09 4.72
C LYS A 162 26.74 8.26 4.06
N GLN A 163 27.16 9.49 4.36
CA GLN A 163 26.52 10.72 3.92
C GLN A 163 26.37 10.84 2.38
N PRO A 164 27.40 10.58 1.55
CA PRO A 164 27.23 10.66 0.09
C PRO A 164 26.13 9.73 -0.43
N PHE A 165 25.98 8.52 0.14
CA PHE A 165 24.92 7.59 -0.27
C PHE A 165 23.52 8.05 0.19
N LYS A 166 23.43 8.74 1.34
CA LYS A 166 22.18 9.36 1.81
C LYS A 166 21.79 10.52 0.89
N ASP A 167 22.74 11.33 0.46
CA ASP A 167 22.48 12.48 -0.41
C ASP A 167 22.15 12.04 -1.85
N GLU A 168 22.83 11.03 -2.39
CA GLU A 168 22.46 10.40 -3.65
C GLU A 168 21.03 9.82 -3.60
N TYR A 169 20.67 9.16 -2.50
CA TYR A 169 19.30 8.67 -2.30
C TYR A 169 18.27 9.80 -2.34
N LYS A 170 18.55 10.95 -1.71
CA LYS A 170 17.62 12.10 -1.75
C LYS A 170 17.39 12.59 -3.17
N ILE A 171 18.45 12.69 -3.98
CA ILE A 171 18.36 13.09 -5.39
C ILE A 171 17.52 12.07 -6.16
N LEU A 172 17.85 10.78 -6.08
CA LEU A 172 17.11 9.71 -6.75
C LEU A 172 15.64 9.62 -6.31
N PHE A 173 15.37 9.96 -5.05
CA PHE A 173 14.03 9.97 -4.49
C PHE A 173 13.20 11.14 -5.00
N ALA A 174 13.77 12.35 -5.07
CA ALA A 174 13.11 13.52 -5.67
C ALA A 174 12.73 13.24 -7.14
N ASP A 175 13.69 12.70 -7.89
CA ASP A 175 13.52 12.20 -9.26
C ASP A 175 12.39 11.17 -9.40
N TYR A 176 12.35 10.23 -8.47
CA TYR A 176 11.31 9.20 -8.41
C TYR A 176 9.93 9.81 -8.18
N VAL A 177 9.80 10.76 -7.26
CA VAL A 177 8.53 11.45 -6.99
C VAL A 177 8.06 12.16 -8.26
N ALA A 178 8.93 12.93 -8.91
CA ALA A 178 8.59 13.63 -10.16
C ALA A 178 8.16 12.66 -11.27
N ARG A 179 8.90 11.57 -11.50
CA ARG A 179 8.52 10.53 -12.49
C ARG A 179 7.20 9.86 -12.14
N ARG A 180 6.98 9.57 -10.85
CA ARG A 180 5.75 8.93 -10.36
C ARG A 180 4.55 9.83 -10.58
N GLU A 181 4.65 11.11 -10.25
CA GLU A 181 3.57 12.08 -10.47
C GLU A 181 3.22 12.21 -11.95
N LYS A 182 4.23 12.38 -12.83
CA LYS A 182 4.03 12.41 -14.29
C LYS A 182 3.28 11.17 -14.76
N TRP A 183 3.75 9.98 -14.37
CA TRP A 183 3.12 8.70 -14.76
C TRP A 183 1.65 8.62 -14.34
N PHE A 184 1.29 9.13 -13.15
CA PHE A 184 -0.10 9.08 -12.66
C PHE A 184 -1.01 10.18 -13.24
N LYS A 185 -0.45 11.30 -13.71
CA LYS A 185 -1.18 12.36 -14.42
C LYS A 185 -1.55 11.94 -15.85
N ASP A 186 -0.68 11.19 -16.51
CA ASP A 186 -0.91 10.74 -17.89
C ASP A 186 -2.19 9.88 -18.02
N PRO A 187 -3.19 10.32 -18.81
CA PRO A 187 -4.45 9.58 -18.98
C PRO A 187 -4.24 8.18 -19.57
N LYS A 188 -3.22 8.01 -20.42
CA LYS A 188 -2.83 6.75 -21.07
C LYS A 188 -2.44 5.66 -20.06
N ASN A 189 -1.95 6.04 -18.89
CA ASN A 189 -1.53 5.10 -17.84
C ASN A 189 -2.70 4.62 -16.97
N ALA A 190 -3.87 5.27 -17.03
CA ALA A 190 -5.02 4.88 -16.21
C ALA A 190 -5.58 3.47 -16.53
N PRO A 191 -5.74 3.05 -17.80
CA PRO A 191 -6.09 1.66 -18.14
C PRO A 191 -5.02 0.67 -17.66
N ILE A 192 -3.74 0.98 -17.85
CA ILE A 192 -2.60 0.15 -17.41
C ILE A 192 -2.62 -0.05 -15.89
N PHE A 193 -2.91 1.00 -15.14
CA PHE A 193 -3.04 0.92 -13.69
C PHE A 193 -4.20 0.00 -13.26
N ARG A 194 -5.34 0.06 -13.96
CA ARG A 194 -6.51 -0.79 -13.70
C ARG A 194 -6.20 -2.27 -13.97
N THR A 195 -5.53 -2.58 -15.09
CA THR A 195 -5.13 -3.96 -15.42
C THR A 195 -4.14 -4.49 -14.40
N LEU A 196 -3.12 -3.70 -14.03
CA LEU A 196 -2.16 -4.06 -13.00
C LEU A 196 -2.83 -4.40 -11.66
N ASN A 197 -3.81 -3.61 -11.22
CA ASN A 197 -4.54 -3.88 -9.98
C ASN A 197 -5.44 -5.12 -10.07
N LYS A 198 -6.07 -5.40 -11.23
CA LYS A 198 -6.79 -6.65 -11.46
C LYS A 198 -5.86 -7.86 -11.33
N ASP A 199 -4.66 -7.79 -11.92
CA ASP A 199 -3.66 -8.87 -11.85
C ASP A 199 -3.07 -9.03 -10.46
N ARG A 200 -2.93 -7.94 -9.69
CA ARG A 200 -2.53 -8.01 -8.28
C ARG A 200 -3.60 -8.69 -7.43
N LYS A 201 -4.88 -8.32 -7.61
CA LYS A 201 -6.00 -8.95 -6.92
C LYS A 201 -6.11 -10.44 -7.23
N LYS A 202 -5.97 -10.84 -8.50
CA LYS A 202 -5.94 -12.25 -8.92
C LYS A 202 -4.81 -13.05 -8.26
N ARG A 203 -3.68 -12.40 -7.96
CA ARG A 203 -2.53 -13.01 -7.27
C ARG A 203 -2.61 -12.90 -5.74
N GLY A 204 -3.73 -12.41 -5.17
CA GLY A 204 -3.86 -12.16 -3.73
C GLY A 204 -2.95 -11.06 -3.19
N LYS A 205 -2.36 -10.22 -4.05
CA LYS A 205 -1.48 -9.12 -3.63
C LYS A 205 -2.30 -7.86 -3.36
N LYS A 206 -1.93 -7.09 -2.33
CA LYS A 206 -2.52 -5.78 -2.00
C LYS A 206 -2.56 -4.89 -3.24
N ILE A 207 -3.69 -4.21 -3.49
CA ILE A 207 -3.84 -3.28 -4.61
C ILE A 207 -2.92 -2.06 -4.44
N ILE A 208 -2.49 -1.48 -5.56
CA ILE A 208 -1.73 -0.22 -5.55
C ILE A 208 -2.76 0.90 -5.59
N HIS A 209 -2.58 1.90 -4.73
CA HIS A 209 -3.38 3.13 -4.73
C HIS A 209 -2.67 4.24 -5.49
N ARG A 210 -3.45 5.16 -6.06
CA ARG A 210 -2.90 6.38 -6.65
C ARG A 210 -2.41 7.29 -5.52
N PRO A 211 -1.32 8.04 -5.71
CA PRO A 211 -0.95 9.11 -4.79
C PRO A 211 -2.10 10.11 -4.63
N ASP A 212 -2.26 10.62 -3.40
CA ASP A 212 -3.16 11.73 -3.11
C ASP A 212 -2.68 13.01 -3.82
N GLY A 213 -3.62 13.89 -4.18
CA GLY A 213 -3.33 15.17 -4.84
C GLY A 213 -2.98 15.08 -6.33
N VAL A 214 -2.51 13.94 -6.84
CA VAL A 214 -2.08 13.82 -8.25
C VAL A 214 -3.25 13.71 -9.21
N VAL A 215 -4.31 13.00 -8.81
CA VAL A 215 -5.55 12.88 -9.58
C VAL A 215 -6.66 13.50 -8.74
N PRO A 216 -7.43 14.46 -9.29
CA PRO A 216 -8.55 15.06 -8.57
C PRO A 216 -9.49 13.98 -8.03
N LYS A 217 -9.85 14.10 -6.75
CA LYS A 217 -10.85 13.23 -6.11
C LYS A 217 -12.17 13.34 -6.89
N ARG A 218 -12.99 12.30 -6.79
CA ARG A 218 -14.32 12.35 -7.40
C ARG A 218 -15.16 13.39 -6.63
N PRO A 219 -16.01 14.17 -7.32
CA PRO A 219 -16.92 15.08 -6.63
C PRO A 219 -17.85 14.29 -5.71
N LEU A 220 -18.22 14.90 -4.59
CA LEU A 220 -19.17 14.31 -3.65
C LEU A 220 -20.54 14.22 -4.33
N THR A 221 -21.19 13.07 -4.21
CA THR A 221 -22.57 12.90 -4.68
C THR A 221 -23.53 13.78 -3.87
N GLY A 222 -24.71 14.05 -4.42
CA GLY A 222 -25.70 14.89 -3.74
C GLY A 222 -26.00 14.44 -2.30
N TYR A 223 -26.14 13.13 -2.08
CA TYR A 223 -26.29 12.57 -0.74
C TYR A 223 -25.11 12.86 0.20
N PHE A 224 -23.85 12.67 -0.26
CA PHE A 224 -22.70 12.94 0.59
C PHE A 224 -22.52 14.43 0.89
N ARG A 225 -22.95 15.32 -0.02
CA ARG A 225 -23.02 16.77 0.22
C ARG A 225 -24.05 17.12 1.28
N PHE A 226 -25.24 16.54 1.19
CA PHE A 226 -26.27 16.68 2.23
C PHE A 226 -25.77 16.19 3.59
N LEU A 227 -25.11 15.02 3.65
CA LEU A 227 -24.49 14.55 4.89
C LEU A 227 -23.39 15.48 5.39
N GLN A 228 -22.64 16.12 4.49
CA GLN A 228 -21.63 17.10 4.88
C GLN A 228 -22.29 18.32 5.51
N GLN A 229 -23.34 18.87 4.88
CA GLN A 229 -24.11 19.97 5.45
C GLN A 229 -24.67 19.62 6.84
N LEU A 230 -25.22 18.42 7.04
CA LEU A 230 -25.71 17.98 8.35
C LEU A 230 -24.58 17.80 9.38
N ARG A 231 -23.38 17.40 8.95
CA ARG A 231 -22.20 17.38 9.83
C ARG A 231 -21.76 18.79 10.20
N ASP A 232 -21.75 19.70 9.25
CA ASP A 232 -21.38 21.10 9.45
C ASP A 232 -22.39 21.82 10.38
N GLN A 233 -23.66 21.41 10.33
CA GLN A 233 -24.72 21.85 11.26
C GLN A 233 -24.64 21.17 12.65
N GLY A 234 -23.69 20.27 12.89
CA GLY A 234 -23.52 19.59 14.18
C GLY A 234 -24.57 18.52 14.48
N VAL A 235 -25.44 18.15 13.53
CA VAL A 235 -26.48 17.13 13.73
C VAL A 235 -25.87 15.77 14.03
N PHE A 236 -24.76 15.44 13.36
CA PHE A 236 -24.04 14.17 13.52
C PHE A 236 -22.82 14.29 14.44
N SER A 237 -23.01 14.92 15.60
CA SER A 237 -21.99 15.05 16.64
C SER A 237 -21.97 13.85 17.59
N PRO A 238 -20.83 13.55 18.25
CA PRO A 238 -20.75 12.46 19.24
C PRO A 238 -21.77 12.59 20.37
N GLU A 239 -22.11 13.82 20.75
CA GLU A 239 -23.06 14.16 21.82
C GLU A 239 -24.50 13.76 21.48
N ASN A 240 -24.87 13.82 20.20
CA ASN A 240 -26.21 13.49 19.71
C ASN A 240 -26.35 11.99 19.36
N ALA A 241 -25.25 11.23 19.43
CA ALA A 241 -25.24 9.83 19.07
C ALA A 241 -25.79 8.96 20.22
N PRO A 242 -26.65 7.96 19.93
CA PRO A 242 -27.10 7.01 20.93
C PRO A 242 -25.94 6.27 21.59
N ALA A 243 -25.98 6.14 22.92
CA ALA A 243 -24.94 5.51 23.72
C ALA A 243 -24.57 4.11 23.18
N GLY A 244 -23.27 3.83 23.08
CA GLY A 244 -22.75 2.54 22.60
C GLY A 244 -22.80 2.33 21.07
N THR A 245 -23.26 3.30 20.29
CA THR A 245 -23.31 3.17 18.83
C THR A 245 -22.09 3.81 18.16
N ASN A 246 -21.54 3.14 17.14
CA ASN A 246 -20.51 3.76 16.30
C ASN A 246 -21.10 4.94 15.51
N ILE A 247 -20.52 6.13 15.69
CA ILE A 247 -20.98 7.40 15.08
C ILE A 247 -21.13 7.27 13.56
N ALA A 248 -20.20 6.59 12.88
CA ALA A 248 -20.25 6.43 11.42
C ALA A 248 -21.44 5.56 10.98
N THR A 249 -21.72 4.49 11.71
CA THR A 249 -22.87 3.61 11.46
C THR A 249 -24.20 4.35 11.71
N TRP A 250 -24.27 5.12 12.79
CA TRP A 250 -25.45 5.92 13.13
C TRP A 250 -25.70 7.02 12.09
N THR A 251 -24.67 7.81 11.75
CA THR A 251 -24.72 8.85 10.72
C THR A 251 -25.21 8.29 9.38
N GLY A 252 -24.76 7.10 9.00
CA GLY A 252 -25.18 6.43 7.77
C GLY A 252 -26.66 6.02 7.77
N ARG A 253 -27.18 5.56 8.91
CA ARG A 253 -28.59 5.15 9.07
C ARG A 253 -29.52 6.36 9.11
N GLU A 254 -29.28 7.29 10.03
CA GLU A 254 -30.11 8.49 10.22
C GLU A 254 -30.04 9.43 9.01
N GLY A 255 -28.83 9.65 8.49
CA GLY A 255 -28.64 10.44 7.28
C GLY A 255 -29.36 9.83 6.08
N GLY A 256 -29.38 8.50 5.97
CA GLY A 256 -30.12 7.78 4.94
C GLY A 256 -31.64 7.90 5.09
N ALA A 257 -32.15 7.84 6.32
CA ALA A 257 -33.57 8.04 6.61
C ALA A 257 -34.01 9.47 6.26
N ARG A 258 -33.26 10.48 6.72
CA ARG A 258 -33.49 11.89 6.41
C ARG A 258 -33.41 12.18 4.91
N TRP A 259 -32.45 11.59 4.20
CA TRP A 259 -32.36 11.75 2.75
C TRP A 259 -33.59 11.18 2.03
N LYS A 260 -34.17 10.08 2.50
CA LYS A 260 -35.37 9.51 1.87
C LYS A 260 -36.58 10.42 2.04
N THR A 261 -36.75 11.03 3.22
CA THR A 261 -37.89 11.91 3.54
C THR A 261 -37.79 13.31 2.91
N LEU A 262 -36.62 13.74 2.45
CA LEU A 262 -36.46 15.05 1.81
C LEU A 262 -37.28 15.16 0.51
N PRO A 263 -37.87 16.33 0.21
CA PRO A 263 -38.55 16.58 -1.05
C PRO A 263 -37.56 16.54 -2.22
N GLU A 264 -38.04 16.15 -3.40
CA GLU A 264 -37.19 15.99 -4.58
C GLU A 264 -36.57 17.32 -5.04
N SER A 265 -37.24 18.46 -4.77
CA SER A 265 -36.73 19.80 -5.05
C SER A 265 -35.43 20.12 -4.29
N GLU A 266 -35.30 19.67 -3.04
CA GLU A 266 -34.08 19.87 -2.24
C GLU A 266 -32.97 18.90 -2.65
N LYS A 267 -33.32 17.65 -2.93
CA LYS A 267 -32.39 16.66 -3.50
C LYS A 267 -31.80 17.15 -4.82
N ALA A 268 -32.61 17.79 -5.66
CA ALA A 268 -32.20 18.33 -6.94
C ALA A 268 -31.09 19.39 -6.80
N LYS A 269 -31.12 20.25 -5.78
CA LYS A 269 -30.05 21.24 -5.53
C LYS A 269 -28.69 20.56 -5.32
N PHE A 270 -28.64 19.53 -4.47
CA PHE A 270 -27.39 18.79 -4.21
C PHE A 270 -26.93 17.98 -5.42
N ASN A 271 -27.87 17.40 -6.17
CA ASN A 271 -27.57 16.67 -7.39
C ASN A 271 -27.03 17.59 -8.48
N ALA A 272 -27.61 18.78 -8.65
CA ALA A 272 -27.15 19.78 -9.61
C ALA A 272 -25.69 20.19 -9.35
N GLN A 273 -25.32 20.45 -8.08
CA GLN A 273 -23.94 20.72 -7.68
C GLN A 273 -22.99 19.55 -8.03
N TYR A 274 -23.41 18.31 -7.76
CA TYR A 274 -22.63 17.13 -8.13
C TYR A 274 -22.41 17.03 -9.66
N TYR A 275 -23.45 17.25 -10.46
CA TYR A 275 -23.32 17.21 -11.92
C TYR A 275 -22.45 18.35 -12.45
N ALA A 276 -22.56 19.56 -11.88
CA ALA A 276 -21.70 20.69 -12.24
C ALA A 276 -20.22 20.36 -12.01
N GLU A 277 -19.86 19.86 -10.83
CA GLU A 277 -18.46 19.50 -10.52
C GLU A 277 -17.98 18.28 -11.29
N LYS A 278 -18.86 17.30 -11.52
CA LYS A 278 -18.56 16.12 -12.35
C LYS A 278 -18.24 16.53 -13.78
N ASN A 279 -19.00 17.47 -14.34
CA ASN A 279 -18.79 18.00 -15.68
C ASN A 279 -17.52 18.85 -15.74
N ALA A 280 -17.27 19.70 -14.75
CA ALA A 280 -16.02 20.47 -14.66
C ALA A 280 -14.79 19.55 -14.63
N ARG A 281 -14.83 18.48 -13.83
CA ARG A 281 -13.77 17.45 -13.77
C ARG A 281 -13.62 16.61 -15.03
N ALA A 282 -14.66 16.49 -15.84
CA ALA A 282 -14.59 15.77 -17.12
C ALA A 282 -13.96 16.63 -18.23
N ARG A 283 -14.03 17.96 -18.08
CA ARG A 283 -13.43 18.94 -19.02
C ARG A 283 -11.97 19.27 -18.68
N ALA A 284 -11.57 19.14 -17.42
CA ALA A 284 -10.18 19.29 -16.96
C ALA A 284 -9.36 18.00 -17.15
#